data_AF-A0A0F9D763-F1
#
_entry.id   AF-A0A0F9D763-F1
#
_cell.length_a   1.000
_cell.length_b   1.000
_cell.length_c   1.000
_cell.angle_alpha   90.00
_cell.angle_beta   90.00
_cell.angle_gamma   90.00
#
_symmetry.space_group_name_H-M   'P 1'
#
loop_
_entity.id
_entity.type
_entity.pdbx_description
1 polymer ?
#
loop_
_entity_poly.entity_id
_entity_poly.type
_entity_poly.pdbx_seq_one_letter_code
_entity_poly.pdbx_strand_id
1 'polypeptide(L)'
;SVDNYFNYNQAVAEFGANSAQAKIIVAGDDDLREFLGRQPIDTDLRRLEFDVQWAEQDAEYDSLPTEERDAFLAANPEYAIDRRKRDAFDVGIPDNLIDTYVDWYTNPILEKPEGFEGTYYEDDWYLQEHPEFYNTMLEQGLWKERDFSKVLTREVYSLFLEWEALRDGNGVALRTERRAFEVAHPELDLWLHLTKGTKLETER
;
A
#
# COMPACT_ATOMS: atom_id res chain seq x y z
N SER A 1 36.73 -3.97 -13.46
CA SER A 1 38.04 -4.31 -12.87
C SER A 1 38.40 -5.79 -13.07
N VAL A 2 39.69 -6.17 -13.00
CA VAL A 2 40.13 -7.58 -13.13
C VAL A 2 39.59 -8.45 -11.98
N ASP A 3 39.56 -7.91 -10.76
CA ASP A 3 39.08 -8.65 -9.59
C ASP A 3 37.60 -8.98 -9.70
N ASN A 4 36.77 -8.02 -10.12
CA ASN A 4 35.34 -8.27 -10.32
C ASN A 4 35.06 -9.23 -11.50
N TYR A 5 35.95 -9.34 -12.49
CA TYR A 5 35.80 -10.36 -13.53
C TYR A 5 35.88 -11.79 -12.96
N PHE A 6 36.79 -12.04 -12.02
CA PHE A 6 36.87 -13.35 -11.36
C PHE A 6 35.68 -13.60 -10.43
N ASN A 7 35.28 -12.60 -9.63
CA ASN A 7 34.09 -12.69 -8.79
C ASN A 7 32.83 -12.97 -9.63
N TYR A 8 32.68 -12.29 -10.76
CA TYR A 8 31.58 -12.51 -11.70
C TYR A 8 31.58 -13.95 -12.25
N ASN A 9 32.73 -14.46 -12.71
CA ASN A 9 32.82 -15.84 -13.21
C ASN A 9 32.52 -16.89 -12.13
N GLN A 10 32.92 -16.62 -10.88
CA GLN A 10 32.56 -17.48 -9.75
C GLN A 10 31.05 -17.47 -9.51
N ALA A 11 30.43 -16.28 -9.45
CA ALA A 11 28.97 -16.16 -9.30
C ALA A 11 28.21 -16.81 -10.46
N VAL A 12 28.71 -16.72 -11.70
CA VAL A 12 28.13 -17.40 -12.87
C VAL A 12 28.23 -18.91 -12.75
N ALA A 13 29.36 -19.44 -12.27
CA ALA A 13 29.55 -20.87 -12.12
C ALA A 13 28.65 -21.45 -11.01
N GLU A 14 28.42 -20.69 -9.93
CA GLU A 14 27.65 -21.13 -8.77
C GLU A 14 26.14 -20.91 -8.95
N PHE A 15 25.72 -19.73 -9.39
CA PHE A 15 24.32 -19.31 -9.43
C PHE A 15 23.78 -19.10 -10.86
N GLY A 16 24.65 -19.11 -11.87
CA GLY A 16 24.30 -18.80 -13.26
C GLY A 16 24.46 -17.32 -13.62
N ALA A 17 24.66 -17.05 -14.92
CA ALA A 17 24.98 -15.71 -15.43
C ALA A 17 23.84 -14.67 -15.30
N ASN A 18 22.60 -15.13 -15.12
CA ASN A 18 21.41 -14.29 -14.98
C ASN A 18 20.94 -14.15 -13.51
N SER A 19 21.69 -14.71 -12.56
CA SER A 19 21.40 -14.59 -11.12
C SER A 19 21.54 -13.15 -10.63
N ALA A 20 20.85 -12.82 -9.53
CA ALA A 20 20.96 -11.51 -8.90
C ALA A 20 22.41 -11.23 -8.45
N GLN A 21 23.11 -12.24 -7.91
CA GLN A 21 24.51 -12.19 -7.52
C GLN A 21 25.41 -11.74 -8.68
N ALA A 22 25.29 -12.39 -9.84
CA ALA A 22 26.07 -12.03 -11.02
C ALA A 22 25.72 -10.62 -11.54
N LYS A 23 24.44 -10.24 -11.48
CA LYS A 23 23.96 -8.92 -11.91
C LYS A 23 24.47 -7.79 -11.02
N ILE A 24 24.49 -7.95 -9.69
CA ILE A 24 25.01 -6.96 -8.74
C ILE A 24 26.47 -6.65 -9.04
N ILE A 25 27.30 -7.67 -9.30
CA ILE A 25 28.73 -7.47 -9.61
C ILE A 25 28.90 -6.65 -10.90
N VAL A 26 28.08 -6.91 -11.92
CA VAL A 26 28.13 -6.15 -13.19
C VAL A 26 27.57 -4.74 -13.04
N ALA A 27 26.52 -4.55 -12.25
CA ALA A 27 25.92 -3.23 -11.99
C ALA A 27 26.86 -2.31 -11.19
N GLY A 28 27.67 -2.86 -10.29
CA GLY A 28 28.61 -2.11 -9.46
C GLY A 28 29.97 -1.80 -10.11
N ASP A 29 30.24 -2.27 -11.33
CA ASP A 29 31.54 -2.09 -12.01
C ASP A 29 31.34 -1.81 -13.51
N ASP A 30 31.27 -0.53 -13.86
CA ASP A 30 31.08 -0.07 -15.24
C ASP A 30 32.19 -0.56 -16.19
N ASP A 31 33.45 -0.59 -15.74
CA ASP A 31 34.57 -1.10 -16.55
C ASP A 31 34.37 -2.58 -16.90
N LEU A 32 33.93 -3.38 -15.91
CA LEU A 32 33.60 -4.79 -16.13
C LEU A 32 32.40 -4.92 -17.08
N ARG A 33 31.35 -4.15 -16.87
CA ARG A 33 30.15 -4.15 -17.71
C ARG A 33 30.49 -3.84 -19.18
N GLU A 34 31.28 -2.80 -19.42
CA GLU A 34 31.77 -2.41 -20.75
C GLU A 34 32.69 -3.46 -21.34
N PHE A 35 33.62 -4.01 -20.55
CA PHE A 35 34.50 -5.10 -20.97
C PHE A 35 33.71 -6.34 -21.42
N LEU A 36 32.63 -6.67 -20.70
CA LEU A 36 31.71 -7.76 -21.05
C LEU A 36 30.76 -7.40 -22.23
N GLY A 37 30.80 -6.16 -22.74
CA GLY A 37 29.94 -5.69 -23.82
C GLY A 37 28.46 -5.60 -23.44
N ARG A 38 28.15 -5.35 -22.15
CA ARG A 38 26.79 -5.34 -21.62
C ARG A 38 26.22 -3.92 -21.50
N GLN A 39 24.91 -3.81 -21.73
CA GLN A 39 24.17 -2.59 -21.42
C GLN A 39 24.01 -2.43 -19.90
N PRO A 40 23.76 -1.20 -19.40
CA PRO A 40 23.27 -0.98 -18.05
C PRO A 40 22.08 -1.88 -17.73
N ILE A 41 21.97 -2.32 -16.49
CA ILE A 41 20.87 -3.15 -16.02
C ILE A 41 19.71 -2.21 -15.67
N ASP A 42 18.52 -2.50 -16.20
CA ASP A 42 17.32 -1.69 -15.94
C ASP A 42 16.76 -1.90 -14.52
N THR A 43 17.07 -3.04 -13.90
CA THR A 43 16.66 -3.39 -12.53
C THR A 43 17.44 -2.60 -11.48
N ASP A 44 16.73 -2.01 -10.51
CA ASP A 44 17.34 -1.32 -9.36
C ASP A 44 18.28 -2.26 -8.56
N LEU A 45 19.40 -1.73 -8.09
CA LEU A 45 20.40 -2.52 -7.36
C LEU A 45 19.84 -3.08 -6.04
N ARG A 46 19.04 -2.30 -5.31
CA ARG A 46 18.42 -2.78 -4.05
C ARG A 46 17.41 -3.88 -4.29
N ARG A 47 16.70 -3.83 -5.43
CA ARG A 47 15.83 -4.94 -5.83
C ARG A 47 16.65 -6.23 -5.97
N LEU A 48 17.81 -6.18 -6.62
CA LEU A 48 18.70 -7.34 -6.75
C LEU A 48 19.28 -7.78 -5.41
N GLU A 49 19.62 -6.85 -4.51
CA GLU A 49 20.08 -7.17 -3.16
C GLU A 49 19.02 -7.95 -2.38
N PHE A 50 17.75 -7.55 -2.46
CA PHE A 50 16.65 -8.30 -1.86
C PHE A 50 16.48 -9.70 -2.46
N ASP A 51 16.70 -9.89 -3.77
CA ASP A 51 16.68 -11.24 -4.38
C ASP A 51 17.77 -12.15 -3.79
N VAL A 52 18.96 -11.61 -3.53
CA VAL A 52 20.04 -12.39 -2.93
C VAL A 52 19.74 -12.68 -1.47
N GLN A 53 19.29 -11.66 -0.72
CA GLN A 53 19.01 -11.77 0.71
C GLN A 53 17.93 -12.80 1.01
N TRP A 54 16.86 -12.83 0.20
CA TRP A 54 15.66 -13.62 0.48
C TRP A 54 15.50 -14.86 -0.40
N ALA A 55 16.56 -15.28 -1.10
CA ALA A 55 16.51 -16.41 -2.04
C ALA A 55 16.00 -17.73 -1.42
N GLU A 56 16.36 -18.03 -0.17
CA GLU A 56 15.90 -19.24 0.53
C GLU A 56 14.40 -19.15 0.88
N GLN A 57 13.96 -18.01 1.41
CA GLN A 57 12.57 -17.74 1.77
C GLN A 57 11.67 -17.68 0.54
N ASP A 58 12.16 -17.17 -0.59
CA ASP A 58 11.45 -17.22 -1.87
C ASP A 58 11.20 -18.67 -2.29
N ALA A 59 12.24 -19.52 -2.26
CA ALA A 59 12.12 -20.92 -2.62
C ALA A 59 11.16 -21.67 -1.69
N GLU A 60 11.20 -21.39 -0.38
CA GLU A 60 10.25 -21.95 0.58
C GLU A 60 8.82 -21.47 0.28
N TYR A 61 8.59 -20.16 0.20
CA TYR A 61 7.29 -19.55 -0.07
C TYR A 61 6.65 -20.05 -1.37
N ASP A 62 7.44 -20.16 -2.44
CA ASP A 62 6.96 -20.62 -3.75
C ASP A 62 6.57 -22.11 -3.72
N SER A 63 7.18 -22.90 -2.85
CA SER A 63 6.84 -24.31 -2.65
C SER A 63 5.57 -24.53 -1.82
N LEU A 64 5.13 -23.52 -1.05
CA LEU A 64 3.95 -23.62 -0.19
C LEU A 64 2.63 -23.59 -0.98
N PRO A 65 1.62 -24.36 -0.54
CA PRO A 65 0.23 -24.19 -0.97
C PRO A 65 -0.29 -22.76 -0.75
N THR A 66 -1.27 -22.32 -1.54
CA THR A 66 -1.76 -20.92 -1.48
C THR A 66 -2.33 -20.58 -0.10
N GLU A 67 -3.01 -21.53 0.52
CA GLU A 67 -3.59 -21.45 1.85
C GLU A 67 -2.58 -21.36 3.00
N GLU A 68 -1.32 -21.73 2.78
CA GLU A 68 -0.24 -21.67 3.80
C GLU A 68 0.63 -20.41 3.69
N ARG A 69 0.53 -19.69 2.56
CA ARG A 69 1.37 -18.51 2.27
C ARG A 69 1.11 -17.35 3.22
N ASP A 70 -0.14 -17.10 3.60
CA ASP A 70 -0.47 -16.02 4.53
C ASP A 70 0.12 -16.27 5.91
N ALA A 71 0.07 -17.52 6.38
CA ALA A 71 0.68 -17.92 7.64
C ALA A 71 2.21 -17.78 7.60
N PHE A 72 2.84 -18.12 6.48
CA PHE A 72 4.28 -17.93 6.29
C PHE A 72 4.68 -16.45 6.33
N LEU A 73 3.95 -15.58 5.64
CA LEU A 73 4.22 -14.14 5.66
C LEU A 73 4.02 -13.54 7.05
N ALA A 74 2.99 -13.97 7.78
CA ALA A 74 2.76 -13.56 9.16
C ALA A 74 3.89 -14.02 10.10
N ALA A 75 4.47 -15.20 9.87
CA ALA A 75 5.61 -15.71 10.63
C ALA A 75 6.95 -15.06 10.27
N ASN A 76 7.06 -14.44 9.09
CA ASN A 76 8.28 -13.82 8.56
C ASN A 76 8.05 -12.35 8.17
N PRO A 77 7.80 -11.44 9.14
CA PRO A 77 7.38 -10.08 8.86
C PRO A 77 8.41 -9.25 8.09
N GLU A 78 9.71 -9.43 8.35
CA GLU A 78 10.77 -8.72 7.61
C GLU A 78 10.78 -9.13 6.13
N TYR A 79 10.69 -10.43 5.86
CA TYR A 79 10.57 -10.95 4.49
C TYR A 79 9.29 -10.44 3.80
N ALA A 80 8.16 -10.41 4.50
CA ALA A 80 6.90 -9.90 3.96
C ALA A 80 7.01 -8.41 3.57
N ILE A 81 7.63 -7.59 4.41
CA ILE A 81 7.90 -6.17 4.15
C ILE A 81 8.81 -6.00 2.93
N ASP A 82 9.95 -6.70 2.90
CA ASP A 82 10.90 -6.54 1.81
C ASP A 82 10.35 -7.10 0.49
N ARG A 83 9.51 -8.15 0.54
CA ARG A 83 8.73 -8.60 -0.62
C ARG A 83 7.83 -7.49 -1.17
N ARG A 84 7.20 -6.67 -0.32
CA ARG A 84 6.44 -5.49 -0.80
C ARG A 84 7.32 -4.39 -1.37
N LYS A 85 8.53 -4.19 -0.85
CA LYS A 85 9.51 -3.27 -1.47
C LYS A 85 9.94 -3.76 -2.86
N ARG A 86 10.13 -5.07 -3.01
CA ARG A 86 10.41 -5.70 -4.31
C ARG A 86 9.26 -5.46 -5.30
N ASP A 87 8.02 -5.72 -4.87
CA ASP A 87 6.82 -5.41 -5.67
C ASP A 87 6.81 -3.94 -6.12
N ALA A 88 7.18 -3.00 -5.24
CA ALA A 88 7.26 -1.56 -5.54
C ALA A 88 8.30 -1.25 -6.62
N PHE A 89 9.49 -1.83 -6.55
CA PHE A 89 10.51 -1.68 -7.61
C PHE A 89 10.05 -2.27 -8.95
N ASP A 90 9.41 -3.44 -8.92
CA ASP A 90 8.98 -4.14 -10.13
C ASP A 90 7.91 -3.36 -10.90
N VAL A 91 7.08 -2.57 -10.21
CA VAL A 91 6.10 -1.66 -10.85
C VAL A 91 6.65 -0.24 -11.06
N GLY A 92 7.89 0.04 -10.65
CA GLY A 92 8.57 1.32 -10.89
C GLY A 92 8.16 2.45 -9.94
N ILE A 93 7.77 2.15 -8.70
CA ILE A 93 7.51 3.17 -7.68
C ILE A 93 8.80 3.95 -7.36
N PRO A 94 8.76 5.29 -7.33
CA PRO A 94 9.89 6.11 -6.89
C PRO A 94 10.34 5.75 -5.48
N ASP A 95 11.66 5.76 -5.25
CA ASP A 95 12.29 5.42 -3.97
C ASP A 95 11.67 6.07 -2.75
N ASN A 96 11.36 7.37 -2.83
CA ASN A 96 10.80 8.14 -1.72
C ASN A 96 9.37 7.72 -1.35
N LEU A 97 8.72 6.90 -2.18
CA LEU A 97 7.36 6.40 -2.01
C LEU A 97 7.30 4.89 -1.72
N ILE A 98 8.44 4.19 -1.71
CA ILE A 98 8.47 2.74 -1.46
C ILE A 98 7.91 2.41 -0.07
N ASP A 99 8.31 3.16 0.96
CA ASP A 99 7.80 2.91 2.32
C ASP A 99 6.30 3.19 2.41
N THR A 100 5.78 4.21 1.71
CA THR A 100 4.33 4.48 1.60
C THR A 100 3.59 3.37 0.85
N TYR A 101 4.19 2.83 -0.22
CA TYR A 101 3.64 1.67 -0.93
C TYR A 101 3.57 0.45 0.01
N VAL A 102 4.64 0.16 0.75
CA VAL A 102 4.65 -0.95 1.72
C VAL A 102 3.58 -0.75 2.79
N ASP A 103 3.52 0.44 3.38
CA ASP A 103 2.55 0.77 4.44
C ASP A 103 1.11 0.62 3.91
N TRP A 104 0.80 1.11 2.71
CA TRP A 104 -0.50 0.90 2.06
C TRP A 104 -0.93 -0.57 1.98
N TYR A 105 0.00 -1.49 1.71
CA TYR A 105 -0.29 -2.93 1.56
C TYR A 105 -0.13 -3.77 2.83
N THR A 106 0.31 -3.17 3.93
CA THR A 106 0.61 -3.91 5.17
C THR A 106 -0.02 -3.32 6.41
N ASN A 107 -0.53 -2.09 6.36
CA ASN A 107 -1.12 -1.42 7.50
C ASN A 107 -2.54 -1.95 7.77
N PRO A 108 -2.76 -2.67 8.89
CA PRO A 108 -4.07 -3.25 9.19
C PRO A 108 -5.15 -2.20 9.48
N ILE A 109 -4.78 -0.94 9.75
CA ILE A 109 -5.72 0.18 9.92
C ILE A 109 -6.36 0.57 8.59
N LEU A 110 -5.78 0.19 7.44
CA LEU A 110 -6.39 0.46 6.14
C LEU A 110 -7.33 -0.66 5.70
N GLU A 111 -7.25 -1.82 6.35
CA GLU A 111 -8.13 -2.95 6.08
C GLU A 111 -9.43 -2.81 6.87
N LYS A 112 -10.56 -2.85 6.15
CA LYS A 112 -11.88 -2.84 6.77
C LYS A 112 -12.02 -4.06 7.70
N PRO A 113 -12.25 -3.87 9.01
CA PRO A 113 -12.35 -4.99 9.94
C PRO A 113 -13.47 -5.97 9.55
N GLU A 114 -13.24 -7.26 9.77
CA GLU A 114 -14.25 -8.29 9.52
C GLU A 114 -15.53 -8.00 10.35
N GLY A 115 -16.68 -8.05 9.69
CA GLY A 115 -17.97 -7.75 10.33
C GLY A 115 -18.26 -6.26 10.55
N PHE A 116 -17.39 -5.34 10.11
CA PHE A 116 -17.68 -3.91 10.20
C PHE A 116 -18.85 -3.54 9.26
N GLU A 117 -19.98 -3.17 9.84
CA GLU A 117 -21.14 -2.63 9.13
C GLU A 117 -21.00 -1.11 8.95
N GLY A 118 -21.28 -0.62 7.75
CA GLY A 118 -21.18 0.80 7.43
C GLY A 118 -20.06 1.16 6.45
N THR A 119 -19.83 2.47 6.32
CA THR A 119 -18.82 3.04 5.41
C THR A 119 -17.49 3.12 6.14
N TYR A 120 -16.40 2.78 5.47
CA TYR A 120 -15.05 2.77 6.04
C TYR A 120 -14.19 3.66 5.16
N TYR A 121 -13.54 4.68 5.76
CA TYR A 121 -12.84 5.74 5.02
C TYR A 121 -11.34 5.79 5.35
N GLU A 122 -10.80 4.85 6.14
CA GLU A 122 -9.38 4.90 6.55
C GLU A 122 -8.44 4.85 5.34
N ASP A 123 -8.75 4.02 4.35
CA ASP A 123 -7.97 3.95 3.11
C ASP A 123 -8.10 5.24 2.28
N ASP A 124 -9.29 5.83 2.18
CA ASP A 124 -9.48 7.10 1.50
C ASP A 124 -8.75 8.27 2.20
N TRP A 125 -8.76 8.34 3.53
CA TRP A 125 -8.02 9.33 4.29
C TRP A 125 -6.52 9.19 4.13
N TYR A 126 -6.03 7.95 4.15
CA TYR A 126 -4.64 7.67 3.86
C TYR A 126 -4.23 8.23 2.50
N LEU A 127 -5.03 8.02 1.46
CA LEU A 127 -4.74 8.55 0.13
C LEU A 127 -4.79 10.09 0.08
N GLN A 128 -5.68 10.73 0.85
CA GLN A 128 -5.72 12.19 0.97
C GLN A 128 -4.48 12.75 1.69
N GLU A 129 -3.97 12.03 2.69
CA GLU A 129 -2.77 12.38 3.46
C GLU A 129 -1.47 12.09 2.68
N HIS A 130 -1.52 11.17 1.70
CA HIS A 130 -0.42 10.77 0.83
C HIS A 130 -0.69 11.07 -0.66
N PRO A 131 -0.89 12.33 -1.06
CA PRO A 131 -1.32 12.68 -2.42
C PRO A 131 -0.26 12.38 -3.49
N GLU A 132 1.03 12.50 -3.17
CA GLU A 132 2.12 12.16 -4.09
C GLU A 132 2.11 10.67 -4.46
N PHE A 133 1.89 9.80 -3.47
CA PHE A 133 1.73 8.37 -3.67
C PHE A 133 0.50 8.06 -4.51
N TYR A 134 -0.65 8.63 -4.15
CA TYR A 134 -1.89 8.42 -4.90
C TYR A 134 -1.75 8.81 -6.38
N ASN A 135 -1.18 9.99 -6.66
CA ASN A 135 -0.97 10.46 -8.03
C ASN A 135 0.01 9.56 -8.80
N THR A 136 1.09 9.09 -8.16
CA THR A 136 2.04 8.15 -8.78
C THR A 136 1.34 6.87 -9.21
N MET A 137 0.47 6.31 -8.36
CA MET A 137 -0.29 5.10 -8.68
C MET A 137 -1.28 5.31 -9.85
N LEU A 138 -1.83 6.52 -10.00
CA LEU A 138 -2.67 6.89 -11.16
C LEU A 138 -1.83 7.05 -12.44
N GLU A 139 -0.71 7.75 -12.37
CA GLU A 139 0.18 8.01 -13.52
C GLU A 139 0.76 6.72 -14.10
N GLN A 140 1.07 5.75 -13.24
CA GLN A 140 1.52 4.41 -13.65
C GLN A 140 0.38 3.52 -14.16
N GLY A 141 -0.87 3.98 -14.08
CA GLY A 141 -2.05 3.20 -14.50
C GLY A 141 -2.35 1.99 -13.61
N LEU A 142 -1.79 1.96 -12.40
CA LEU A 142 -2.04 0.91 -11.40
C LEU A 142 -3.43 1.08 -10.78
N TRP A 143 -3.87 2.33 -10.61
CA TRP A 143 -5.17 2.68 -10.01
C TRP A 143 -6.08 3.50 -10.93
N LYS A 144 -7.32 3.65 -10.48
CA LYS A 144 -8.32 4.53 -11.07
C LYS A 144 -8.59 5.70 -10.14
N GLU A 145 -9.01 6.82 -10.73
CA GLU A 145 -9.41 7.99 -9.98
C GLU A 145 -10.56 7.66 -9.01
N ARG A 146 -10.45 8.18 -7.78
CA ARG A 146 -11.40 8.03 -6.69
C ARG A 146 -12.06 9.37 -6.42
N ASP A 147 -13.36 9.34 -6.18
CA ASP A 147 -14.14 10.52 -5.85
C ASP A 147 -14.07 10.81 -4.35
N PHE A 148 -13.06 11.60 -3.96
CA PHE A 148 -12.88 12.03 -2.58
C PHE A 148 -13.90 13.06 -2.10
N SER A 149 -14.79 13.59 -2.96
CA SER A 149 -15.77 14.62 -2.56
C SER A 149 -16.84 14.13 -1.58
N LYS A 150 -16.98 12.80 -1.46
CA LYS A 150 -17.93 12.14 -0.55
C LYS A 150 -17.28 11.64 0.73
N VAL A 151 -15.96 11.69 0.80
CA VAL A 151 -15.19 11.23 1.96
C VAL A 151 -15.27 12.32 3.03
N LEU A 152 -15.77 11.93 4.20
CA LEU A 152 -15.86 12.78 5.37
C LEU A 152 -14.48 13.21 5.85
N THR A 153 -14.32 14.30 6.58
CA THR A 153 -13.09 14.42 7.40
C THR A 153 -13.18 13.45 8.59
N ARG A 154 -12.05 13.13 9.22
CA ARG A 154 -12.02 12.27 10.42
C ARG A 154 -12.94 12.82 11.53
N GLU A 155 -12.97 14.13 11.72
CA GLU A 155 -13.81 14.81 12.72
C GLU A 155 -15.29 14.65 12.40
N VAL A 156 -15.71 14.92 11.16
CA VAL A 156 -17.13 14.81 10.77
C VAL A 156 -17.59 13.36 10.77
N TYR A 157 -16.71 12.41 10.45
CA TYR A 157 -17.00 10.97 10.58
C TYR A 157 -17.20 10.54 12.03
N SER A 158 -16.41 11.06 12.97
CA SER A 158 -16.64 10.82 14.41
C SER A 158 -18.03 11.30 14.83
N LEU A 159 -18.42 12.50 14.41
CA LEU A 159 -19.77 13.04 14.66
C LEU A 159 -20.86 12.19 14.01
N PHE A 160 -20.61 11.67 12.80
CA PHE A 160 -21.53 10.76 12.13
C PHE A 160 -21.74 9.45 12.92
N LEU A 161 -20.67 8.87 13.48
CA LEU A 161 -20.79 7.67 14.32
C LEU A 161 -21.60 7.94 15.60
N GLU A 162 -21.38 9.08 16.26
CA GLU A 162 -22.19 9.50 17.42
C GLU A 162 -23.66 9.67 17.03
N TRP A 163 -23.92 10.34 15.90
CA TRP A 163 -25.27 10.51 15.36
C TRP A 163 -25.92 9.18 15.00
N GLU A 164 -25.17 8.22 14.42
CA GLU A 164 -25.66 6.88 14.11
C GLU A 164 -26.03 6.11 15.38
N ALA A 165 -25.29 6.30 16.46
CA ALA A 165 -25.54 5.67 17.75
C ALA A 165 -26.79 6.22 18.48
N LEU A 166 -27.35 7.37 18.06
CA LEU A 166 -28.62 7.91 18.57
C LEU A 166 -29.81 7.07 18.09
N ARG A 167 -29.98 5.91 18.71
CA ARG A 167 -31.05 4.92 18.45
C ARG A 167 -31.66 4.47 19.78
N ASP A 168 -32.91 4.04 19.72
CA ASP A 168 -33.60 3.44 20.87
C ASP A 168 -33.10 2.00 21.11
N GLY A 169 -33.60 1.35 22.18
CA GLY A 169 -33.25 -0.03 22.51
C GLY A 169 -33.67 -1.08 21.47
N ASN A 170 -34.43 -0.69 20.44
CA ASN A 170 -34.83 -1.51 19.30
C ASN A 170 -34.04 -1.16 18.01
N GLY A 171 -33.05 -0.26 18.09
CA GLY A 171 -32.26 0.20 16.95
C GLY A 171 -32.94 1.25 16.07
N VAL A 172 -34.11 1.76 16.48
CA VAL A 172 -34.85 2.80 15.77
C VAL A 172 -34.22 4.16 16.05
N ALA A 173 -33.96 4.94 15.00
CA ALA A 173 -33.37 6.26 15.11
C ALA A 173 -34.21 7.20 16.02
N LEU A 174 -33.54 7.80 17.01
CA LEU A 174 -34.10 8.81 17.89
C LEU A 174 -34.18 10.16 17.16
N ARG A 175 -35.27 10.36 16.41
CA ARG A 175 -35.40 11.47 15.44
C ARG A 175 -35.21 12.85 16.06
N THR A 176 -35.73 13.09 17.26
CA THR A 176 -35.65 14.40 17.92
C THR A 176 -34.22 14.71 18.34
N GLU A 177 -33.53 13.72 18.88
CA GLU A 177 -32.16 13.78 19.37
C GLU A 177 -31.18 13.93 18.20
N ARG A 178 -31.35 13.15 17.13
CA ARG A 178 -30.58 13.30 15.89
C ARG A 178 -30.73 14.68 15.28
N ARG A 179 -31.95 15.22 15.27
CA ARG A 179 -32.21 16.58 14.79
C ARG A 179 -31.50 17.63 15.64
N ALA A 180 -31.56 17.52 16.97
CA ALA A 180 -30.84 18.42 17.86
C ALA A 180 -29.31 18.32 17.66
N PHE A 181 -28.80 17.12 17.39
CA PHE A 181 -27.40 16.86 17.06
C PHE A 181 -27.01 17.51 15.72
N GLU A 182 -27.82 17.33 14.67
CA GLU A 182 -27.64 17.99 13.35
C GLU A 182 -27.55 19.53 13.50
N VAL A 183 -28.42 20.13 14.33
CA VAL A 183 -28.39 21.59 14.59
C VAL A 183 -27.11 22.02 15.32
N ALA A 184 -26.57 21.18 16.20
CA ALA A 184 -25.34 21.48 16.93
C ALA A 184 -24.06 21.29 16.09
N HIS A 185 -24.16 20.50 15.02
CA HIS A 185 -23.04 20.08 14.16
C HIS A 185 -23.34 20.37 12.68
N PRO A 186 -23.33 21.65 12.25
CA PRO A 186 -23.73 22.05 10.91
C PRO A 186 -22.89 21.42 9.79
N GLU A 187 -21.62 21.09 10.05
CA GLU A 187 -20.75 20.34 9.15
C GLU A 187 -21.27 18.92 8.86
N LEU A 188 -21.84 18.25 9.86
CA LEU A 188 -22.47 16.94 9.71
C LEU A 188 -23.79 17.05 8.95
N ASP A 189 -24.64 18.04 9.29
CA ASP A 189 -25.91 18.28 8.58
C ASP A 189 -25.68 18.56 7.09
N LEU A 190 -24.70 19.42 6.78
CA LEU A 190 -24.30 19.70 5.40
C LEU A 190 -23.86 18.44 4.66
N TRP A 191 -23.03 17.61 5.30
CA TRP A 191 -22.60 16.36 4.69
C TRP A 191 -23.75 15.36 4.48
N LEU A 192 -24.65 15.21 5.46
CA LEU A 192 -25.84 14.36 5.34
C LEU A 192 -26.71 14.82 4.17
N HIS A 193 -26.86 16.13 3.98
CA HIS A 193 -27.59 16.69 2.84
C HIS A 193 -26.92 16.31 1.51
N LEU A 194 -25.61 16.54 1.39
CA LEU A 194 -24.87 16.28 0.15
C LEU A 194 -24.81 14.79 -0.21
N THR A 195 -24.69 13.90 0.77
CA THR A 195 -24.43 12.47 0.52
C THR A 195 -25.66 11.58 0.66
N LYS A 196 -26.58 11.91 1.58
CA LYS A 196 -27.80 11.14 1.83
C LYS A 196 -29.06 11.82 1.27
N GLY A 197 -28.95 13.04 0.76
CA GLY A 197 -30.08 13.80 0.24
C GLY A 197 -31.08 14.22 1.31
N THR A 198 -30.65 14.33 2.58
CA THR A 198 -31.50 14.88 3.65
C THR A 198 -31.76 16.37 3.38
N LYS A 199 -32.84 16.94 3.92
CA LYS A 199 -32.99 18.41 3.91
C LYS A 199 -32.11 19.01 4.99
N LEU A 200 -31.44 20.12 4.71
CA LEU A 200 -30.71 20.87 5.73
C LEU A 200 -31.69 21.33 6.82
N GLU A 201 -31.23 21.45 8.06
CA GLU A 201 -32.06 21.94 9.15
C GLU A 201 -32.54 23.38 8.95
N THR A 202 -31.75 24.17 8.23
CA THR A 202 -32.14 25.53 7.81
C THR A 202 -33.26 25.57 6.76
N GLU A 203 -33.55 24.43 6.10
CA GLU A 203 -34.55 24.29 5.04
C GLU A 203 -35.84 23.57 5.50
N ARG A 204 -35.91 23.10 6.76
CA ARG A 204 -37.04 22.33 7.32
C ARG A 204 -37.99 23.20 8.14
#